data_AF-A0A1S8WLQ7-F1
#
_entry.id   AF-A0A1S8WLQ7-F1
#
_cell.length_a   1.000
_cell.length_b   1.000
_cell.length_c   1.000
_cell.angle_alpha   90.00
_cell.angle_beta   90.00
_cell.angle_gamma   90.00
#
_symmetry.space_group_name_H-M   'P 1'
#
loop_
_entity.id
_entity.type
_entity.pdbx_description
1 polymer ?
#
loop_
_entity_poly.entity_id
_entity_poly.type
_entity_poly.pdbx_seq_one_letter_code
_entity_poly.pdbx_strand_id
1 'polypeptide(L)'
;MAAVSKIKSDLIECKSLLHCNREELRRLWLELVEQRHSIELLDILDQLQAAPDAIATLVSARAWPDATELMLYTAELLKSDIASVPALQTVKADLAHKNK
;
A
#
# COMPACT_ATOMS: atom_id res chain seq x y z
N MET A 1 -25.18 -3.58 51.84
CA MET A 1 -25.53 -2.85 50.59
C MET A 1 -24.33 -2.20 49.89
N ALA A 2 -23.27 -1.77 50.58
CA ALA A 2 -22.09 -1.12 49.98
C ALA A 2 -21.30 -2.01 48.99
N ALA A 3 -21.11 -3.30 49.28
CA ALA A 3 -20.37 -4.23 48.41
C ALA A 3 -21.03 -4.41 47.03
N VAL A 4 -22.36 -4.50 46.98
CA VAL A 4 -23.13 -4.61 45.72
C VAL A 4 -23.00 -3.34 44.88
N SER A 5 -23.02 -2.16 45.53
CA SER A 5 -22.80 -0.88 44.84
C SER A 5 -21.39 -0.78 44.25
N LYS A 6 -20.37 -1.22 44.99
CA LYS A 6 -18.98 -1.26 44.52
C LYS A 6 -18.82 -2.19 43.31
N ILE A 7 -19.30 -3.43 43.40
CA ILE A 7 -19.25 -4.40 42.29
C ILE A 7 -19.94 -3.84 41.04
N LYS A 8 -21.08 -3.14 41.21
CA LYS A 8 -21.77 -2.50 40.10
C LYS A 8 -20.92 -1.39 39.46
N SER A 9 -20.25 -0.58 40.26
CA SER A 9 -19.33 0.47 39.79
C SER A 9 -18.16 -0.13 39.03
N ASP A 10 -17.50 -1.13 39.62
CA ASP A 10 -16.35 -1.81 39.02
C ASP A 10 -16.73 -2.45 37.68
N LEU A 11 -17.92 -3.05 37.57
CA LEU A 11 -18.41 -3.64 36.32
C LEU A 11 -18.66 -2.58 35.23
N ILE A 12 -19.16 -1.39 35.60
CA ILE A 12 -19.35 -0.28 34.65
C ILE A 12 -17.99 0.21 34.14
N GLU A 13 -17.01 0.34 35.02
CA GLU A 13 -15.65 0.74 34.66
C GLU A 13 -14.95 -0.31 33.78
N CYS A 14 -15.07 -1.60 34.12
CA CYS A 14 -14.57 -2.66 33.25
C CYS A 14 -15.24 -2.63 31.87
N LYS A 15 -16.54 -2.34 31.80
CA LYS A 15 -17.26 -2.22 30.54
C LYS A 15 -16.75 -1.05 29.70
N SER A 16 -16.45 0.10 30.30
CA SER A 16 -15.90 1.24 29.55
C SER A 16 -14.49 0.96 29.06
N LEU A 17 -13.62 0.37 29.89
CA LEU A 17 -12.26 -0.02 29.51
C LEU A 17 -12.26 -1.02 28.35
N LEU A 18 -13.13 -2.03 28.40
CA LEU A 18 -13.30 -3.00 27.31
C LEU A 18 -13.81 -2.33 26.02
N HIS A 19 -14.69 -1.32 26.14
CA HIS A 19 -15.15 -0.56 24.99
C HIS A 19 -14.00 0.21 24.33
N CYS A 20 -13.23 0.96 25.13
CA CYS A 20 -12.08 1.71 24.64
C CYS A 20 -11.04 0.78 23.99
N ASN A 21 -10.74 -0.36 24.59
CA ASN A 21 -9.81 -1.33 24.02
C ASN A 21 -10.30 -1.89 22.67
N ARG A 22 -11.61 -2.18 22.56
CA ARG A 22 -12.22 -2.62 21.30
C ARG A 22 -12.14 -1.57 20.21
N GLU A 23 -12.40 -0.30 20.54
CA GLU A 23 -12.30 0.80 19.58
C GLU A 23 -10.87 1.00 19.11
N GLU A 24 -9.91 0.93 20.03
CA GLU A 24 -8.49 1.04 19.69
C GLU A 24 -8.04 -0.12 18.79
N LEU A 25 -8.46 -1.36 19.09
CA LEU A 25 -8.16 -2.51 18.23
C LEU A 25 -8.74 -2.33 16.82
N ARG A 26 -9.95 -1.78 16.71
CA ARG A 26 -10.57 -1.48 15.40
C ARG A 26 -9.79 -0.41 14.66
N ARG A 27 -9.35 0.66 15.35
CA ARG A 27 -8.55 1.74 14.78
C ARG A 27 -7.23 1.18 14.23
N LEU A 28 -6.51 0.43 15.04
CA LEU A 28 -5.25 -0.20 14.65
C LEU A 28 -5.42 -1.19 13.50
N TRP A 29 -6.53 -1.92 13.44
CA TRP A 29 -6.79 -2.82 12.32
C TRP A 29 -7.00 -2.06 11.00
N LEU A 30 -7.74 -0.95 11.00
CA LEU A 30 -7.91 -0.11 9.82
C LEU A 30 -6.58 0.49 9.37
N GLU A 31 -5.81 1.03 10.32
CA GLU A 31 -4.49 1.61 10.07
C GLU A 31 -3.53 0.56 9.47
N LEU A 32 -3.56 -0.68 9.99
CA LEU A 32 -2.79 -1.80 9.45
C LEU A 32 -3.19 -2.15 8.00
N VAL A 33 -4.49 -2.14 7.68
CA VAL A 33 -4.97 -2.41 6.32
C VAL A 33 -4.47 -1.33 5.35
N GLU A 34 -4.56 -0.06 5.74
CA GLU A 34 -4.06 1.08 4.94
C GLU A 34 -2.54 1.02 4.75
N GLN A 35 -1.79 0.70 5.82
CA GLN A 35 -0.34 0.56 5.75
C GLN A 35 0.09 -0.59 4.85
N ARG A 36 -0.58 -1.75 4.91
CA ARG A 36 -0.31 -2.88 4.01
C ARG A 36 -0.51 -2.49 2.55
N HIS A 37 -1.62 -1.82 2.25
CA HIS A 37 -1.88 -1.34 0.89
C HIS A 37 -0.81 -0.33 0.43
N SER A 38 -0.38 0.56 1.32
CA SER A 38 0.69 1.52 1.02
C SER A 38 2.02 0.82 0.71
N ILE A 39 2.36 -0.24 1.43
CA ILE A 39 3.56 -1.05 1.16
C ILE A 39 3.46 -1.74 -0.20
N GLU A 40 2.32 -2.36 -0.52
CA GLU A 40 2.10 -2.99 -1.83
C GLU A 40 2.26 -1.98 -2.98
N LEU A 41 1.79 -0.75 -2.81
CA LEU A 41 1.99 0.33 -3.79
C LEU A 41 3.45 0.80 -3.89
N LEU A 42 4.19 0.82 -2.77
CA LEU A 42 5.61 1.16 -2.77
C LEU A 42 6.43 0.10 -3.50
N ASP A 43 6.14 -1.19 -3.30
CA ASP A 43 6.80 -2.28 -4.01
C ASP A 43 6.58 -2.17 -5.53
N ILE A 44 5.36 -1.80 -5.94
CA ILE A 44 5.03 -1.53 -7.35
C ILE A 44 5.83 -0.34 -7.88
N LEU A 45 5.98 0.73 -7.09
CA LEU A 45 6.74 1.92 -7.48
C LEU A 45 8.23 1.61 -7.66
N ASP A 46 8.81 0.85 -6.74
CA ASP A 46 10.22 0.43 -6.80
C ASP A 46 10.48 -0.42 -8.04
N GLN A 47 9.56 -1.33 -8.38
CA GLN A 47 9.63 -2.12 -9.62
C GLN A 47 9.57 -1.23 -10.87
N LEU A 48 8.68 -0.24 -10.90
CA LEU A 48 8.57 0.69 -12.02
C LEU A 48 9.77 1.63 -12.13
N GLN A 49 10.38 2.00 -11.01
CA GLN A 49 11.59 2.82 -11.01
C GLN A 49 12.78 2.04 -11.56
N ALA A 50 12.91 0.74 -11.23
CA ALA A 50 13.98 -0.12 -11.71
C ALA A 50 13.77 -0.62 -13.15
N ALA A 51 12.52 -0.65 -13.63
CA ALA A 51 12.18 -1.18 -14.94
C ALA A 51 12.93 -0.53 -16.12
N PRO A 52 13.07 0.81 -16.23
CA PRO A 52 13.82 1.44 -17.32
C PRO A 52 15.27 0.96 -17.42
N ASP A 53 15.96 0.81 -16.29
CA ASP A 53 17.36 0.36 -16.25
C ASP A 53 17.46 -1.13 -16.62
N ALA A 54 16.51 -1.94 -16.17
CA ALA A 54 16.41 -3.36 -16.55
C ALA A 54 16.13 -3.53 -18.06
N ILE A 55 15.22 -2.73 -18.62
CA ILE A 55 14.91 -2.71 -20.06
C ILE A 55 16.15 -2.29 -20.85
N ALA A 56 16.85 -1.23 -20.44
CA ALA A 56 18.09 -0.77 -21.09
C ALA A 56 19.16 -1.87 -21.10
N THR A 57 19.27 -2.64 -20.01
CA THR A 57 20.20 -3.77 -19.91
C THR A 57 19.82 -4.91 -20.87
N LEU A 58 18.55 -5.31 -20.92
CA LEU A 58 18.07 -6.37 -21.82
C LEU A 58 18.20 -5.98 -23.30
N VAL A 59 17.94 -4.70 -23.62
CA VAL A 59 18.17 -4.11 -24.94
C VAL A 59 19.66 -4.19 -25.32
N SER A 60 20.56 -3.86 -24.39
CA SER A 60 22.02 -3.97 -24.64
C SER A 60 22.47 -5.42 -24.87
N ALA A 61 21.82 -6.38 -24.22
CA ALA A 61 22.07 -7.82 -24.36
C ALA A 61 21.40 -8.44 -25.61
N ARG A 62 20.70 -7.64 -26.44
CA ARG A 62 19.89 -8.09 -27.59
C ARG A 62 18.76 -9.07 -27.21
N ALA A 63 18.36 -9.11 -25.95
CA ALA A 63 17.23 -9.89 -25.45
C ALA A 63 15.91 -9.13 -25.67
N TRP A 64 15.57 -8.89 -26.94
CA TRP A 64 14.39 -8.09 -27.33
C TRP A 64 13.03 -8.67 -26.91
N PRO A 65 12.82 -10.01 -26.91
CA PRO A 65 11.56 -10.59 -26.44
C PRO A 65 11.31 -10.25 -24.97
N ASP A 66 12.31 -10.50 -24.11
CA ASP A 66 12.24 -10.27 -22.66
C ASP A 66 12.09 -8.78 -22.35
N ALA A 67 12.80 -7.92 -23.09
CA ALA A 67 12.66 -6.46 -22.95
C ALA A 67 11.24 -5.98 -23.30
N THR A 68 10.64 -6.54 -24.35
CA THR A 68 9.29 -6.16 -24.80
C THR A 68 8.23 -6.68 -23.84
N GLU A 69 8.40 -7.89 -23.29
CA GLU A 69 7.52 -8.45 -22.26
C GLU A 69 7.56 -7.59 -20.99
N LEU A 70 8.74 -7.21 -20.51
CA LEU A 70 8.90 -6.33 -19.36
C LEU A 70 8.30 -4.93 -19.61
N MET A 71 8.45 -4.39 -20.82
CA MET A 71 7.80 -3.14 -21.22
C MET A 71 6.28 -3.24 -21.25
N LEU A 72 5.72 -4.34 -21.73
CA LEU A 72 4.28 -4.54 -21.78
C LEU A 72 3.70 -4.70 -20.37
N TYR A 73 4.35 -5.52 -19.54
CA TYR A 73 3.98 -5.73 -18.14
C TYR A 73 3.98 -4.41 -17.35
N THR A 74 5.05 -3.63 -17.45
CA THR A 74 5.16 -2.32 -16.76
C THR A 74 4.13 -1.32 -17.27
N ALA A 75 3.80 -1.33 -18.56
CA ALA A 75 2.75 -0.49 -19.13
C ALA A 75 1.33 -0.90 -18.69
N GLU A 76 1.08 -2.18 -18.48
CA GLU A 76 -0.19 -2.69 -17.93
C GLU A 76 -0.33 -2.32 -16.44
N LEU A 77 0.72 -2.50 -15.65
CA LEU A 77 0.78 -2.12 -14.24
C LEU A 77 0.52 -0.62 -14.02
N LEU A 78 1.05 0.23 -14.91
CA LEU A 78 0.83 1.68 -14.90
C LEU A 78 -0.62 2.08 -15.26
N LYS A 79 -1.39 1.16 -15.85
CA LYS A 79 -2.79 1.37 -16.24
C LYS A 79 -3.78 0.79 -15.22
N SER A 80 -3.49 -0.35 -14.60
CA SER A 80 -4.44 -1.04 -13.70
C SER A 80 -4.39 -0.53 -12.26
N ASP A 81 -3.20 -0.49 -11.65
CA ASP A 81 -3.10 -0.38 -10.18
C ASP A 81 -2.81 1.06 -9.73
N ILE A 82 -2.21 1.85 -10.63
CA ILE A 82 -1.70 3.18 -10.32
C ILE A 82 -2.66 4.28 -10.78
N ALA A 83 -3.60 3.98 -11.69
CA ALA A 83 -4.57 4.96 -12.18
C ALA A 83 -5.51 5.47 -11.08
N SER A 84 -5.76 4.67 -10.05
CA SER A 84 -6.64 5.02 -8.93
C SER A 84 -5.98 5.85 -7.83
N VAL A 85 -4.65 6.00 -7.83
CA VAL A 85 -3.90 6.68 -6.75
C VAL A 85 -3.42 8.07 -7.24
N PRO A 86 -4.06 9.18 -6.82
CA PRO A 86 -3.72 10.53 -7.29
C PRO A 86 -2.27 10.94 -7.02
N ALA A 87 -1.66 10.43 -5.94
CA ALA A 87 -0.28 10.74 -5.55
C ALA A 87 0.77 10.17 -6.52
N LEU A 88 0.43 9.15 -7.32
CA LEU A 88 1.36 8.49 -8.25
C LEU A 88 1.28 9.04 -9.68
N GLN A 89 0.38 9.98 -9.95
CA GLN A 89 0.26 10.63 -11.26
C GLN A 89 1.51 11.43 -11.64
N THR A 90 2.21 11.99 -10.65
CA THR A 90 3.47 12.73 -10.84
C THR A 90 4.59 11.80 -11.32
N VAL A 91 4.74 10.63 -10.67
CA VAL A 91 5.74 9.62 -11.06
C VAL A 91 5.44 9.05 -12.45
N LYS A 92 4.17 8.86 -12.78
CA LYS A 92 3.72 8.47 -14.12
C LYS A 92 4.11 9.51 -15.18
N ALA A 93 3.97 10.80 -14.89
CA ALA A 93 4.38 11.87 -15.81
C ALA A 93 5.90 11.89 -16.01
N ASP A 94 6.68 11.70 -14.94
CA ASP A 94 8.14 11.66 -15.00
C ASP A 94 8.66 10.46 -15.80
N LEU A 95 8.07 9.27 -15.61
CA LEU A 95 8.39 8.06 -16.39
C LEU A 95 7.99 8.21 -17.86
N ALA A 96 6.86 8.85 -18.15
CA ALA A 96 6.45 9.14 -19.54
C ALA A 96 7.38 10.14 -20.24
N HIS A 97 7.98 11.07 -19.49
CA HIS A 97 8.96 12.02 -20.03
C HIS A 97 10.34 11.42 -20.26
N LYS A 98 10.75 10.44 -19.45
CA LYS A 98 11.99 9.66 -19.70
C LYS A 98 11.93 8.74 -20.91
N ASN A 99 10.73 8.48 -21.45
CA ASN A 99 10.51 7.69 -22.68
C ASN A 99 10.60 8.53 -23.98
N LYS A 100 11.00 9.80 -23.92
CA LYS A 100 11.37 10.64 -25.07
C LYS A 100 12.87 10.86 -25.11
#